data_AF-A0A3D5HY20-F1
#
_entry.id   AF-A0A3D5HY20-F1
#
_cell.length_a   1.000
_cell.length_b   1.000
_cell.length_c   1.000
_cell.angle_alpha   90.00
_cell.angle_beta   90.00
_cell.angle_gamma   90.00
#
_symmetry.space_group_name_H-M   'P 1'
#
loop_
_entity.id
_entity.type
_entity.pdbx_description
1 polymer ?
#
loop_
_entity_poly.entity_id
_entity_poly.type
_entity_poly.pdbx_seq_one_letter_code
_entity_poly.pdbx_strand_id
1 'polypeptide(L)'
;PQFTYTKFVVVVDKSINVRDPRQVVWAIAAQVDPQRDLFVLDDTPFDSLDFASERLGLGGRLAIDATTKVGPEKRHDWGEPLSRDAESEAKLDSRWQELGLGDLVGHEPDPSLFGLQLEHVLKRLS
;
A
#
# COMPACT_ATOMS: atom_id res chain seq x y z
N PRO A 1 5.43 -7.50 24.73
CA PRO A 1 4.76 -6.54 23.80
C PRO A 1 4.52 -7.20 22.43
N GLN A 2 3.32 -7.06 21.86
CA GLN A 2 2.88 -7.82 20.68
C GLN A 2 3.61 -7.46 19.36
N PHE A 3 4.35 -6.34 19.34
CA PHE A 3 5.05 -5.82 18.15
C PHE A 3 6.58 -5.83 18.29
N THR A 4 7.13 -6.49 19.32
CA THR A 4 8.58 -6.49 19.56
C THR A 4 9.36 -7.09 18.39
N TYR A 5 8.80 -8.00 17.59
CA TYR A 5 9.49 -8.65 16.47
C TYR A 5 9.12 -8.13 15.07
N THR A 6 8.38 -7.03 14.98
CA THR A 6 8.06 -6.41 13.68
C THR A 6 9.33 -5.78 13.08
N LYS A 7 9.75 -6.28 11.90
CA LYS A 7 10.90 -5.77 11.14
C LYS A 7 10.61 -4.50 10.36
N PHE A 8 9.46 -4.49 9.70
CA PHE A 8 9.09 -3.47 8.73
C PHE A 8 7.81 -2.79 9.21
N VAL A 9 7.86 -1.46 9.26
CA VAL A 9 6.70 -0.62 9.52
C VAL A 9 6.58 0.37 8.39
N VAL A 10 5.38 0.47 7.81
CA VAL A 10 5.05 1.50 6.83
C VAL A 10 3.97 2.36 7.45
N VAL A 11 4.22 3.66 7.52
CA VAL A 11 3.25 4.66 7.98
C VAL A 11 2.63 5.29 6.74
N VAL A 12 1.29 5.34 6.69
CA VAL A 12 0.53 5.87 5.55
C VAL A 12 -0.57 6.80 6.05
N ASP A 13 -1.07 7.65 5.15
CA ASP A 13 -2.22 8.51 5.45
C ASP A 13 -3.48 7.70 5.76
N LYS A 14 -4.40 8.30 6.54
CA LYS A 14 -5.68 7.68 6.92
C LYS A 14 -6.56 7.26 5.73
N SER A 15 -6.42 7.93 4.59
CA SER A 15 -7.15 7.61 3.36
C SER A 15 -6.70 6.28 2.72
N ILE A 16 -5.56 5.73 3.13
CA ILE A 16 -5.00 4.49 2.58
C ILE A 16 -5.54 3.28 3.34
N ASN A 17 -6.19 2.37 2.61
CA ASN A 17 -6.59 1.09 3.17
C ASN A 17 -5.37 0.17 3.35
N VAL A 18 -4.88 0.04 4.59
CA VAL A 18 -3.73 -0.81 4.93
C VAL A 18 -3.95 -2.31 4.70
N ARG A 19 -5.20 -2.75 4.51
CA ARG A 19 -5.53 -4.13 4.14
C ARG A 19 -5.48 -4.37 2.62
N ASP A 20 -5.32 -3.30 1.85
CA ASP A 20 -5.11 -3.37 0.41
C ASP A 20 -3.64 -3.12 0.08
N PRO A 21 -2.85 -4.17 -0.22
CA PRO A 21 -1.42 -4.01 -0.52
C PRO A 21 -1.16 -3.12 -1.74
N ARG A 22 -2.10 -3.00 -2.68
CA ARG A 22 -1.97 -2.09 -3.84
C ARG A 22 -1.86 -0.64 -3.40
N GLN A 23 -2.70 -0.24 -2.44
CA GLN A 23 -2.71 1.14 -1.96
C GLN A 23 -1.47 1.44 -1.13
N VAL A 24 -1.00 0.49 -0.31
CA VAL A 24 0.25 0.65 0.45
C VAL A 24 1.46 0.74 -0.48
N VAL A 25 1.53 -0.12 -1.50
CA VAL A 25 2.61 -0.06 -2.50
C VAL A 25 2.57 1.25 -3.29
N TRP A 26 1.38 1.72 -3.66
CA TRP A 26 1.22 3.03 -4.30
C TRP A 26 1.74 4.17 -3.39
N ALA A 27 1.38 4.17 -2.10
CA ALA A 27 1.84 5.18 -1.15
C ALA A 27 3.37 5.19 -1.06
N ILE A 28 4.00 4.02 -0.97
CA ILE A 28 5.47 3.90 -0.99
C ILE A 28 6.04 4.48 -2.29
N ALA A 29 5.51 4.08 -3.45
CA ALA A 29 6.04 4.49 -4.74
C ALA A 29 5.86 5.98 -5.04
N ALA A 30 4.80 6.60 -4.52
CA ALA A 30 4.42 7.97 -4.86
C ALA A 30 4.84 9.01 -3.81
N GLN A 31 5.01 8.62 -2.54
CA GLN A 31 5.16 9.56 -1.43
C GLN A 31 6.50 9.47 -0.70
N VAL A 32 7.32 8.46 -0.99
CA VAL A 32 8.61 8.21 -0.30
C VAL A 32 9.76 8.75 -1.13
N ASP A 33 10.55 9.64 -0.53
CA ASP A 33 11.94 9.88 -0.93
C ASP A 33 12.86 8.99 -0.08
N PRO A 34 13.61 8.05 -0.69
CA PRO A 34 14.44 7.12 0.08
C PRO A 34 15.51 7.76 0.97
N GLN A 35 15.97 8.98 0.67
CA GLN A 35 16.97 9.67 1.49
C GLN A 35 16.36 10.31 2.73
N ARG A 36 15.09 10.75 2.64
CA ARG A 36 14.41 11.46 3.72
C ARG A 36 13.56 10.55 4.60
N ASP A 37 12.89 9.56 4.00
CA ASP A 37 11.72 8.90 4.59
C ASP A 37 11.98 7.44 5.02
N LEU A 38 13.22 6.95 4.89
CA LEU A 38 13.65 5.63 5.35
C LEU A 38 14.46 5.75 6.64
N PHE A 39 13.99 5.08 7.69
CA PHE A 39 14.66 5.02 8.98
C PHE A 39 15.10 3.59 9.25
N VAL A 40 16.41 3.37 9.28
CA VAL A 40 17.00 2.08 9.64
C VAL A 40 17.48 2.14 11.08
N LEU A 41 17.00 1.20 11.89
CA LEU A 41 17.51 0.96 13.24
C LEU A 41 18.29 -0.34 13.21
N ASP A 42 19.58 -0.27 13.54
CA ASP A 42 20.50 -1.39 13.60
C ASP A 42 20.51 -2.06 14.98
N ASP A 43 21.02 -3.30 15.02
CA ASP A 43 21.30 -4.07 16.25
C ASP A 43 20.16 -4.08 17.28
N THR A 44 18.90 -4.17 16.85
CA THR A 44 17.75 -4.25 17.76
C THR A 44 17.48 -5.70 18.19
N PRO A 45 16.92 -5.95 19.40
CA PRO A 45 16.52 -7.29 19.81
C PRO A 45 15.55 -7.90 18.80
N PHE A 46 15.86 -9.10 18.34
CA PHE A 46 15.13 -9.77 17.27
C PHE A 46 14.88 -11.25 17.55
N ASP A 47 13.99 -11.87 16.78
CA ASP A 47 13.70 -13.30 16.92
C ASP A 47 14.93 -14.12 16.51
N SER A 48 15.40 -14.99 17.39
CA SER A 48 16.52 -15.90 17.11
C SER A 48 16.24 -16.90 15.98
N LEU A 49 14.97 -17.15 15.66
CA LEU A 49 14.56 -18.05 14.57
C LEU A 49 14.53 -17.35 13.20
N ASP A 50 14.73 -16.04 13.17
CA ASP A 50 14.79 -15.29 11.93
C ASP A 50 16.15 -15.45 11.24
N PHE A 51 16.20 -16.40 10.29
CA PHE A 51 17.39 -16.70 9.49
C PHE A 51 17.83 -15.57 8.56
N ALA A 52 17.00 -14.54 8.34
CA ALA A 52 17.38 -13.38 7.55
C ALA A 52 18.19 -12.34 8.36
N SER A 53 18.26 -12.47 9.69
CA SER A 53 19.08 -11.61 10.54
C SER A 53 20.56 -11.99 10.42
N GLU A 54 21.44 -10.98 10.27
CA GLU A 54 22.89 -11.20 10.15
C GLU A 54 23.51 -11.80 11.42
N ARG A 55 22.95 -11.47 12.59
CA ARG A 55 23.41 -11.93 13.90
C ARG A 55 22.25 -12.58 14.68
N LEU A 56 22.51 -13.70 15.33
CA LEU A 56 21.47 -14.37 16.12
C LEU A 56 20.97 -13.46 17.26
N GLY A 57 19.65 -13.23 17.29
CA GLY A 57 18.99 -12.41 18.30
C GLY A 57 19.12 -10.89 18.11
N LEU A 58 19.81 -10.44 17.04
CA LEU A 58 19.96 -9.03 16.69
C LEU A 58 19.61 -8.81 15.21
N GLY A 59 18.78 -7.82 14.95
CA GLY A 59 18.30 -7.54 13.60
C GLY A 59 18.02 -6.07 13.36
N GLY A 60 18.05 -5.70 12.09
CA GLY A 60 17.65 -4.39 11.63
C GLY A 60 16.13 -4.22 11.60
N ARG A 61 15.66 -3.01 11.85
CA ARG A 61 14.28 -2.59 11.58
C ARG A 61 14.29 -1.47 10.56
N LEU A 62 13.27 -1.46 9.72
CA LEU A 62 13.03 -0.41 8.75
C LEU A 62 11.66 0.21 9.02
N ALA A 63 11.64 1.50 9.25
CA ALA A 63 10.43 2.31 9.18
C ALA A 63 10.43 3.13 7.88
N ILE A 64 9.30 3.09 7.18
CA ILE A 64 9.06 3.83 5.95
C ILE A 64 7.95 4.83 6.23
N ASP A 65 8.26 6.12 6.11
CA ASP A 65 7.26 7.17 6.17
C ASP A 65 6.69 7.44 4.76
N ALA A 66 5.58 6.78 4.43
CA ALA A 66 4.83 6.95 3.20
C ALA A 66 3.56 7.79 3.42
N THR A 67 3.67 8.86 4.24
CA THR A 67 2.63 9.87 4.41
C THR A 67 2.81 11.06 3.48
N THR A 68 1.74 11.82 3.29
CA THR A 68 1.77 13.09 2.57
C THR A 68 2.68 14.10 3.27
N LYS A 69 3.67 14.61 2.56
CA LYS A 69 4.67 15.53 3.12
C LYS A 69 4.11 16.93 3.26
N VAL A 70 4.33 17.54 4.43
CA VAL A 70 3.77 18.85 4.79
C VAL A 70 4.84 19.79 5.33
N GLY A 71 4.57 21.10 5.22
CA GLY A 71 5.44 22.14 5.78
C GLY A 71 6.91 21.97 5.39
N PRO A 72 7.84 21.80 6.37
CA PRO A 72 9.28 21.73 6.11
C PRO A 72 9.75 20.41 5.47
N GLU A 73 8.89 19.38 5.39
CA GLU A 73 9.25 18.08 4.80
C GLU A 73 9.42 18.15 3.27
N LYS A 74 8.86 19.19 2.63
CA LYS A 74 8.92 19.41 1.18
C LYS A 74 9.47 20.79 0.85
N ARG A 75 10.05 20.93 -0.36
CA ARG A 75 10.56 22.20 -0.91
C ARG A 75 9.82 22.68 -2.16
N HIS A 76 8.73 21.99 -2.50
CA HIS A 76 7.88 22.28 -3.66
C HIS A 76 6.41 22.04 -3.29
N ASP A 77 5.49 22.36 -4.19
CA ASP A 77 4.08 22.03 -4.02
C ASP A 77 3.87 20.52 -4.07
N TRP A 78 3.04 20.00 -3.16
CA TRP A 78 2.77 18.57 -3.13
C TRP A 78 1.64 18.27 -4.11
N GLY A 79 1.72 17.14 -4.81
CA GLY A 79 0.66 16.75 -5.73
C GLY A 79 -0.63 16.41 -4.99
N GLU A 80 -1.75 16.90 -5.49
CA GLU A 80 -3.07 16.46 -5.03
C GLU A 80 -3.36 15.06 -5.60
N PRO A 81 -3.82 14.10 -4.79
CA PRO A 81 -4.26 12.81 -5.28
C PRO A 81 -5.33 12.96 -6.36
N LEU A 82 -5.27 12.13 -7.39
CA LEU A 82 -6.27 12.14 -8.45
C LEU A 82 -7.62 11.69 -7.86
N SER A 83 -8.59 12.60 -7.80
CA SER A 83 -9.96 12.27 -7.42
C SER A 83 -10.83 12.10 -8.67
N ARG A 84 -11.82 11.22 -8.57
CA ARG A 84 -12.85 11.12 -9.60
C ARG A 84 -13.93 12.17 -9.37
N ASP A 85 -14.43 12.74 -10.45
CA ASP A 85 -15.52 13.71 -10.41
C ASP A 85 -16.84 12.99 -10.07
N ALA A 86 -17.54 13.47 -9.04
CA ALA A 86 -18.71 12.79 -8.49
C ALA A 86 -19.90 12.75 -9.48
N GLU A 87 -20.06 13.79 -10.31
CA GLU A 87 -21.11 13.80 -11.34
C GLU A 87 -20.82 12.75 -12.42
N SER A 88 -19.57 12.66 -12.84
CA SER A 88 -19.11 11.67 -13.82
C SER A 88 -19.25 10.24 -13.30
N GLU A 89 -18.91 9.97 -12.03
CA GLU A 89 -19.11 8.66 -11.41
C GLU A 89 -20.59 8.29 -11.36
N ALA A 90 -21.45 9.18 -10.84
CA ALA A 90 -22.88 8.92 -10.72
C ALA A 90 -23.53 8.62 -12.09
N LYS A 91 -23.08 9.32 -13.13
CA LYS A 91 -23.55 9.10 -14.51
C LYS A 91 -23.10 7.76 -15.09
N LEU A 92 -21.90 7.30 -14.75
CA LEU A 92 -21.41 5.98 -15.16
C LEU A 92 -22.15 4.87 -14.41
N ASP A 93 -22.34 5.04 -13.11
CA ASP A 93 -23.06 4.09 -12.26
C ASP A 93 -24.52 3.91 -12.74
N SER A 94 -25.21 5.00 -13.09
CA SER A 94 -26.58 4.92 -13.59
C SER A 94 -26.71 4.20 -14.93
N ARG A 95 -25.63 4.17 -15.73
CA ARG A 95 -25.59 3.56 -17.07
C ARG A 95 -24.90 2.21 -17.10
N TRP A 96 -24.44 1.72 -15.97
CA TRP A 96 -23.61 0.52 -15.89
C TRP A 96 -24.28 -0.72 -16.51
N GLN A 97 -25.59 -0.87 -16.31
CA GLN A 97 -26.38 -1.93 -16.94
C GLN A 97 -26.53 -1.73 -18.45
N GLU A 98 -26.76 -0.50 -18.92
CA GLU A 98 -26.89 -0.19 -20.35
C GLU A 98 -25.59 -0.48 -21.12
N LEU A 99 -24.45 -0.31 -20.45
CA LEU A 99 -23.13 -0.60 -21.01
C LEU A 99 -22.82 -2.10 -21.09
N GLY A 100 -23.73 -2.97 -20.63
CA GLY A 100 -23.52 -4.41 -20.60
C GLY A 100 -22.51 -4.84 -19.53
N LEU A 101 -22.25 -4.01 -18.52
CA LEU A 101 -21.28 -4.27 -17.45
C LEU A 101 -21.95 -4.74 -16.15
N GLY A 102 -23.27 -5.01 -16.18
CA GLY A 102 -24.08 -5.33 -15.00
C GLY A 102 -23.61 -6.58 -14.22
N ASP A 103 -22.93 -7.50 -14.89
CA ASP A 103 -22.33 -8.71 -14.32
C ASP A 103 -20.98 -8.46 -13.62
N LEU A 104 -20.37 -7.28 -13.84
CA LEU A 104 -19.14 -6.84 -13.19
C LEU A 104 -19.38 -6.02 -11.92
N VAL A 105 -20.63 -5.62 -11.63
CA VAL A 105 -20.96 -4.79 -10.46
C VAL A 105 -20.79 -5.57 -9.15
N GLY A 106 -20.24 -4.92 -8.14
CA GLY A 106 -20.33 -5.35 -6.73
C GLY A 106 -19.17 -6.19 -6.20
N HIS A 107 -18.14 -6.45 -7.00
CA HIS A 107 -16.93 -7.11 -6.51
C HIS A 107 -15.83 -6.08 -6.39
N GLU A 108 -15.63 -5.54 -5.17
CA GLU A 108 -14.35 -4.86 -4.90
C GLU A 108 -13.21 -5.82 -5.27
N PRO A 109 -12.19 -5.34 -6.00
CA PRO A 109 -11.16 -6.23 -6.48
C PRO A 109 -10.40 -6.79 -5.28
N ASP A 110 -10.41 -8.12 -5.16
CA ASP A 110 -9.86 -8.87 -4.03
C ASP A 110 -8.39 -8.49 -3.77
N PRO A 111 -8.09 -7.86 -2.62
CA PRO A 111 -6.73 -7.45 -2.29
C PRO A 111 -5.74 -8.61 -2.18
N SER A 112 -6.22 -9.83 -1.88
CA SER A 112 -5.39 -11.03 -1.78
C SER A 112 -4.84 -11.49 -3.13
N LEU A 113 -5.45 -11.04 -4.23
CA LEU A 113 -5.00 -11.35 -5.59
C LEU A 113 -3.91 -10.39 -6.09
N PHE A 114 -3.40 -9.48 -5.26
CA PHE A 114 -2.32 -8.57 -5.66
C PHE A 114 -1.11 -9.33 -6.22
N GLY A 115 -0.76 -9.03 -7.47
CA GLY A 115 0.33 -9.70 -8.20
C GLY A 115 -0.07 -11.04 -8.85
N LEU A 116 -1.26 -11.56 -8.57
CA LEU A 116 -1.80 -12.82 -9.08
C LEU A 116 -3.09 -12.65 -9.89
N GLN A 117 -3.55 -11.42 -10.13
CA GLN A 117 -4.81 -11.15 -10.83
C GLN A 117 -4.89 -11.85 -12.20
N LEU A 118 -3.81 -11.85 -12.98
CA LEU A 118 -3.79 -12.49 -14.29
C LEU A 118 -3.93 -14.02 -14.18
N GLU A 119 -3.23 -14.66 -13.24
CA GLU A 119 -3.35 -16.11 -13.01
C GLU A 119 -4.76 -16.49 -12.55
N HIS A 120 -5.37 -15.66 -11.71
CA HIS A 120 -6.73 -15.86 -11.24
C HIS A 120 -7.75 -15.77 -12.39
N VAL A 121 -7.58 -14.78 -13.28
CA VAL A 121 -8.42 -14.64 -14.48
C VAL A 121 -8.24 -15.84 -15.41
N LEU A 122 -7.00 -16.26 -15.67
CA LEU A 122 -6.71 -17.41 -16.53
C LEU A 122 -7.36 -18.71 -15.99
N LYS A 123 -7.35 -18.92 -14.67
CA LYS A 123 -8.02 -20.08 -14.03
C LYS A 123 -9.56 -20.03 -14.10
N ARG A 124 -10.18 -18.85 -14.22
CA ARG A 124 -11.64 -18.74 -14.41
C ARG A 124 -12.07 -19.05 -15.85
N LEU A 125 -11.16 -18.90 -16.81
CA LEU A 125 -11.44 -19.06 -18.25
C LEU A 125 -11.14 -20.47 -18.78
N SER A 126 -10.45 -21.30 -17.99
CA SER A 126 -10.16 -22.72 -18.27
C SER A 126 -11.22 -23.64 -17.68
#